data_AF-A0A8C5CZ55-F1
#
_entry.id   AF-A0A8C5CZ55-F1
#
_cell.length_a   1.000
_cell.length_b   1.000
_cell.length_c   1.000
_cell.angle_alpha   90.00
_cell.angle_beta   90.00
_cell.angle_gamma   90.00
#
_symmetry.space_group_name_H-M   'P 1'
#
loop_
_entity.id
_entity.type
_entity.pdbx_description
1 polymer ?
#
loop_
_entity_poly.entity_id
_entity_poly.type
_entity_poly.pdbx_seq_one_letter_code
_entity_poly.pdbx_strand_id
1 'polypeptide(L)'
;MGCCGSAERTRREWRPLEDRSCTDLPWFLLFTVFCVGMGCICSYTIVTGGAARLVFGYDSYGNTCGQRNEPIEGVRLSGLDHRDRQYVFFLDPCNIDIVQRKIKSLALCVSLCPGEEMKTYEDLKTFAMLNGSELCSYELAGHKYPGLPERFDKCPKLPVPPSKALPVFNRCTPVDVSCYAKFAEAVVTFVSDNSVLHRLIAGVMASKEIIIGLCLLALGLSMILMVIIRYISAVLVWILTAMVVLGSLGELTSCLTAKSKGGHFLSDCQLDLDKRQALLVYAASATVFTVILLLLMLFMRKRVALTIALFHVAGKVFIHLPLLTLQPFCTFLALLVFWIYWVLVLLFLGTTGNPQQSEETGLTEFRLTGTLQYLTWYHAVGLVWISEFILACQQMTVAGAVVTYYFTRDKNRLPLTPILSSVLRLLRYHLGTVAKGSFIITLVKVPRLVLMYLHNQLKGKENACARCLLKTCICCLWCLEKCLNYLNQNAYAATAINSTSFCTSARDAFVILVENALRVAAINAVGDFVLFLGKVLIVTSTAFAGVLLLNYQRDFAEWLLPLFIVCLFSFLVAHCFLSIFEIVVDVLFLCFAIDTKYNDGTPGKEFYMDKALMVRVGSRSSIRLD
;
A
#
# COMPACT_ATOMS: atom_id res chain seq x y z
N MET A 1 15.73 -12.38 21.32
CA MET A 1 17.22 -12.36 21.38
C MET A 1 17.73 -11.31 20.40
N GLY A 2 18.23 -10.18 20.91
CA GLY A 2 18.74 -9.08 20.09
C GLY A 2 20.11 -9.40 19.48
N CYS A 3 20.51 -8.65 18.44
CA CYS A 3 21.77 -8.82 17.71
C CYS A 3 23.04 -8.47 18.53
N CYS A 4 22.95 -8.39 19.87
CA CYS A 4 24.03 -7.97 20.76
C CYS A 4 24.96 -9.11 21.22
N GLY A 5 24.97 -10.25 20.52
CA GLY A 5 25.92 -11.34 20.80
C GLY A 5 27.33 -10.96 20.35
N SER A 6 28.18 -10.58 21.30
CA SER A 6 29.63 -10.43 21.11
C SER A 6 30.28 -11.80 21.03
N ALA A 7 30.35 -12.38 19.83
CA ALA A 7 31.30 -13.45 19.54
C ALA A 7 32.55 -12.84 18.89
N GLU A 8 33.70 -13.28 19.40
CA GLU A 8 35.05 -12.80 19.14
C GLU A 8 35.47 -12.95 17.68
N ARG A 9 36.30 -11.99 17.22
CA ARG A 9 36.72 -11.77 15.84
C ARG A 9 37.68 -12.86 15.34
N THR A 10 37.26 -13.62 14.34
CA THR A 10 38.13 -14.03 13.24
C THR A 10 37.76 -13.21 12.00
N ARG A 11 38.74 -12.74 11.22
CA ARG A 11 38.50 -12.10 9.91
C ARG A 11 37.79 -13.14 9.04
N ARG A 12 36.46 -13.05 8.96
CA ARG A 12 35.67 -13.99 8.17
C ARG A 12 35.97 -13.76 6.69
N GLU A 13 36.43 -14.81 6.01
CA GLU A 13 36.59 -14.79 4.56
C GLU A 13 35.20 -14.71 3.91
N TRP A 14 35.03 -13.71 3.04
CA TRP A 14 33.87 -13.62 2.18
C TRP A 14 34.00 -14.66 1.08
N ARG A 15 33.04 -15.60 1.05
CA ARG A 15 33.02 -16.75 0.13
C ARG A 15 31.73 -16.72 -0.68
N PRO A 16 31.67 -15.87 -1.72
CA PRO A 16 30.45 -15.68 -2.49
C PRO A 16 30.02 -17.01 -3.10
N LEU A 17 28.76 -17.40 -2.87
CA LEU A 17 28.13 -18.58 -3.47
C LEU A 17 28.66 -19.96 -3.01
N GLU A 18 29.52 -20.04 -1.98
CA GLU A 18 29.89 -21.31 -1.31
C GLU A 18 28.74 -21.86 -0.43
N ASP A 19 28.96 -23.04 0.20
CA ASP A 19 27.93 -23.87 0.84
C ASP A 19 26.84 -23.10 1.59
N ARG A 20 25.59 -23.39 1.21
CA ARG A 20 24.41 -22.71 1.74
C ARG A 20 23.85 -23.47 2.93
N SER A 21 23.48 -22.72 3.97
CA SER A 21 22.86 -23.27 5.17
C SER A 21 21.56 -22.54 5.49
N CYS A 22 20.65 -23.20 6.22
CA CYS A 22 19.42 -22.57 6.67
C CYS A 22 19.73 -21.47 7.69
N THR A 23 19.15 -20.29 7.52
CA THR A 23 19.41 -19.11 8.35
C THR A 23 18.20 -18.74 9.22
N ASP A 24 18.46 -18.42 10.49
CA ASP A 24 17.46 -17.98 11.48
C ASP A 24 16.23 -18.92 11.60
N LEU A 25 16.44 -20.25 11.60
CA LEU A 25 15.35 -21.26 11.68
C LEU A 25 14.32 -21.01 12.81
N PRO A 26 14.68 -20.57 14.03
CA PRO A 26 13.67 -20.27 15.07
C PRO A 26 12.68 -19.18 14.66
N TRP A 27 13.10 -18.20 13.85
CA TRP A 27 12.23 -17.14 13.36
C TRP A 27 11.29 -17.62 12.26
N PHE A 28 11.75 -18.57 11.43
CA PHE A 28 10.87 -19.26 10.49
C PHE A 28 9.77 -20.01 11.24
N LEU A 29 10.12 -20.82 12.25
CA LEU A 29 9.14 -21.56 13.04
C LEU A 29 8.14 -20.63 13.75
N LEU A 30 8.62 -19.53 14.35
CA LEU A 30 7.76 -18.54 14.98
C LEU A 30 6.76 -17.94 13.99
N PHE A 31 7.22 -17.56 12.79
CA PHE A 31 6.36 -17.02 11.75
C PHE A 31 5.35 -18.06 11.25
N THR A 32 5.76 -19.32 11.10
CA THR A 32 4.84 -20.42 10.74
C THR A 32 3.76 -20.61 11.79
N VAL A 33 4.11 -20.64 13.08
CA VAL A 33 3.13 -20.70 14.19
C VAL A 33 2.17 -19.51 14.13
N PHE A 34 2.70 -18.31 13.86
CA PHE A 34 1.87 -17.12 13.72
C PHE A 34 0.86 -17.24 12.55
N CYS A 35 1.30 -17.72 11.39
CA CYS A 35 0.43 -17.96 10.24
C CYS A 35 -0.61 -19.05 10.52
N VAL A 36 -0.25 -20.12 11.25
CA VAL A 36 -1.21 -21.14 11.69
C VAL A 36 -2.29 -20.51 12.58
N GLY A 37 -1.90 -19.64 13.53
CA GLY A 37 -2.86 -18.89 14.33
C GLY A 37 -3.83 -18.03 13.50
N MET A 38 -3.35 -17.40 12.42
CA MET A 38 -4.21 -16.67 11.48
C MET A 38 -5.23 -17.60 10.79
N GLY A 39 -4.78 -18.79 10.39
CA GLY A 39 -5.65 -19.83 9.82
C GLY A 39 -6.68 -20.33 10.83
N CYS A 40 -6.28 -20.55 12.09
CA CYS A 40 -7.18 -20.94 13.18
C CYS A 40 -8.28 -19.91 13.43
N ILE A 41 -7.98 -18.60 13.33
CA ILE A 41 -9.00 -17.54 13.43
C ILE A 41 -10.03 -17.69 12.30
N CYS A 42 -9.58 -17.86 11.06
CA CYS A 42 -10.47 -18.09 9.93
C CYS A 42 -11.38 -19.30 10.17
N SER A 43 -10.80 -20.45 10.52
CA SER A 43 -11.56 -21.67 10.84
C SER A 43 -12.55 -21.46 11.97
N TYR A 44 -12.15 -20.77 13.04
CA TYR A 44 -13.01 -20.45 14.18
C TYR A 44 -14.22 -19.61 13.76
N THR A 45 -14.04 -18.58 12.91
CA THR A 45 -15.15 -17.73 12.43
C THR A 45 -16.12 -18.47 11.50
N ILE A 46 -15.67 -19.54 10.84
CA ILE A 46 -16.54 -20.39 10.01
C ILE A 46 -17.33 -21.34 10.90
N VAL A 47 -16.67 -22.02 11.84
CA VAL A 47 -17.29 -23.01 12.73
C VAL A 47 -18.32 -22.37 13.67
N THR A 48 -18.05 -21.17 14.19
CA THR A 48 -19.00 -20.43 15.04
C THR A 48 -20.13 -19.76 14.25
N GLY A 49 -20.20 -19.95 12.93
CA GLY A 49 -21.25 -19.39 12.09
C GLY A 49 -21.14 -17.89 11.82
N GLY A 50 -20.00 -17.25 12.12
CA GLY A 50 -19.76 -15.85 11.76
C GLY A 50 -19.82 -15.64 10.25
N ALA A 51 -19.20 -16.53 9.47
CA ALA A 51 -19.30 -16.50 8.01
C ALA A 51 -20.76 -16.65 7.52
N ALA A 52 -21.54 -17.56 8.14
CA ALA A 52 -22.95 -17.76 7.82
C ALA A 52 -23.79 -16.52 8.15
N ARG A 53 -23.59 -15.92 9.33
CA ARG A 53 -24.25 -14.66 9.74
C ARG A 53 -23.95 -13.50 8.81
N LEU A 54 -22.78 -13.47 8.17
CA LEU A 54 -22.45 -12.43 7.18
C LEU A 54 -23.21 -12.63 5.86
N VAL A 55 -23.20 -13.85 5.33
CA VAL A 55 -23.76 -14.22 4.02
C VAL A 55 -25.29 -14.31 4.06
N PHE A 56 -25.83 -15.10 4.98
CA PHE A 56 -27.26 -15.35 5.11
C PHE A 56 -27.98 -14.27 5.93
N GLY A 57 -27.24 -13.61 6.83
CA GLY A 57 -27.84 -12.67 7.78
C GLY A 57 -28.50 -13.38 8.96
N TYR A 58 -28.90 -12.59 9.96
CA TYR A 58 -29.57 -13.07 11.16
C TYR A 58 -30.73 -12.12 11.50
N ASP A 59 -31.75 -12.66 12.17
CA ASP A 59 -32.90 -11.91 12.67
C ASP A 59 -32.56 -11.15 13.98
N SER A 60 -33.49 -10.36 14.50
CA SER A 60 -33.27 -9.62 15.75
C SER A 60 -33.26 -10.48 17.02
N TYR A 61 -33.54 -11.77 16.92
CA TYR A 61 -33.50 -12.75 18.01
C TYR A 61 -32.20 -13.59 17.99
N GLY A 62 -31.31 -13.33 17.02
CA GLY A 62 -30.02 -14.00 16.88
C GLY A 62 -30.05 -15.28 16.03
N ASN A 63 -31.19 -15.63 15.42
CA ASN A 63 -31.29 -16.76 14.51
C ASN A 63 -30.71 -16.40 13.14
N THR A 64 -29.82 -17.24 12.62
CA THR A 64 -29.31 -17.14 11.26
C THR A 64 -30.34 -17.69 10.27
N CYS A 65 -30.64 -16.93 9.22
CA CYS A 65 -31.61 -17.31 8.21
C CYS A 65 -31.09 -18.45 7.33
N GLY A 66 -31.97 -19.30 6.81
CA GLY A 66 -31.61 -20.45 5.96
C GLY A 66 -30.92 -21.60 6.68
N GLN A 67 -30.84 -21.57 8.02
CA GLN A 67 -30.17 -22.59 8.82
C GLN A 67 -31.02 -23.00 10.04
N ARG A 68 -30.62 -24.11 10.66
CA ARG A 68 -31.17 -24.55 11.95
C ARG A 68 -30.37 -23.88 13.07
N ASN A 69 -31.06 -23.22 13.99
CA ASN A 69 -30.42 -22.44 15.05
C ASN A 69 -30.49 -23.16 16.40
N GLU A 70 -29.53 -22.85 17.27
CA GLU A 70 -29.53 -23.28 18.67
C GLU A 70 -30.11 -22.17 19.56
N PRO A 71 -30.80 -22.51 20.65
CA PRO A 71 -31.36 -21.53 21.57
C PRO A 71 -30.25 -20.76 22.29
N ILE A 72 -30.44 -19.44 22.40
CA ILE A 72 -29.55 -18.53 23.12
C ILE A 72 -30.15 -18.29 24.50
N GLU A 73 -29.35 -18.46 25.56
CA GLU A 73 -29.80 -18.26 26.93
C GLU A 73 -30.37 -16.84 27.14
N GLY A 74 -31.56 -16.76 27.74
CA GLY A 74 -32.23 -15.50 28.05
C GLY A 74 -32.94 -14.81 26.87
N VAL A 75 -32.79 -15.29 25.64
CA VAL A 75 -33.43 -14.70 24.44
C VAL A 75 -34.66 -15.51 24.03
N ARG A 76 -35.85 -14.93 24.19
CA ARG A 76 -37.10 -15.51 23.68
C ARG A 76 -37.09 -15.49 22.15
N LEU A 77 -37.63 -16.55 21.53
CA LEU A 77 -37.68 -16.77 20.07
C LEU A 77 -36.32 -17.04 19.39
N SER A 78 -35.27 -17.31 20.16
CA SER A 78 -34.02 -17.89 19.63
C SER A 78 -34.15 -19.41 19.45
N GLY A 79 -33.27 -20.00 18.65
CA GLY A 79 -33.25 -21.44 18.37
C GLY A 79 -34.31 -21.93 17.39
N LEU A 80 -34.89 -21.02 16.59
CA LEU A 80 -35.89 -21.38 15.58
C LEU A 80 -35.24 -22.04 14.34
N ASP A 81 -35.96 -22.96 13.73
CA ASP A 81 -35.56 -23.55 12.45
C ASP A 81 -35.96 -22.61 11.30
N HIS A 82 -34.96 -22.09 10.58
CA HIS A 82 -35.15 -21.16 9.47
C HIS A 82 -34.64 -21.70 8.14
N ARG A 83 -34.52 -23.02 7.99
CA ARG A 83 -34.14 -23.65 6.71
C ARG A 83 -35.01 -23.19 5.54
N ASP A 84 -36.29 -22.98 5.77
CA ASP A 84 -37.26 -22.52 4.75
C ASP A 84 -37.36 -20.98 4.66
N ARG A 85 -36.71 -20.25 5.56
CA ARG A 85 -36.74 -18.78 5.66
C ARG A 85 -35.35 -18.21 5.42
N GLN A 86 -35.00 -18.03 4.15
CA GLN A 86 -33.63 -17.76 3.73
C GLN A 86 -33.22 -16.28 3.76
N TYR A 87 -34.19 -15.36 3.73
CA TYR A 87 -33.93 -13.93 3.56
C TYR A 87 -34.18 -13.14 4.84
N VAL A 88 -33.34 -12.15 5.13
CA VAL A 88 -33.59 -11.16 6.18
C VAL A 88 -34.47 -10.03 5.64
N PHE A 89 -35.57 -9.75 6.33
CA PHE A 89 -36.47 -8.63 6.09
C PHE A 89 -36.49 -7.69 7.29
N PHE A 90 -36.39 -6.38 7.04
CA PHE A 90 -36.45 -5.35 8.08
C PHE A 90 -37.83 -4.72 8.09
N LEU A 91 -38.43 -4.54 9.27
CA LEU A 91 -39.79 -3.99 9.42
C LEU A 91 -39.87 -2.50 9.02
N ASP A 92 -38.80 -1.77 9.25
CA ASP A 92 -38.61 -0.39 8.85
C ASP A 92 -37.16 -0.23 8.36
N PRO A 93 -36.89 -0.57 7.08
CA PRO A 93 -35.54 -0.49 6.51
C PRO A 93 -35.00 0.94 6.48
N CYS A 94 -35.85 1.96 6.66
CA CYS A 94 -35.47 3.37 6.59
C CYS A 94 -35.22 4.00 7.97
N ASN A 95 -35.47 3.28 9.07
CA ASN A 95 -35.18 3.74 10.42
C ASN A 95 -33.74 3.41 10.84
N ILE A 96 -32.83 4.35 10.58
CA ILE A 96 -31.38 4.15 10.71
C ILE A 96 -30.81 5.11 11.76
N ASP A 97 -30.03 4.58 12.69
CA ASP A 97 -29.17 5.36 13.57
C ASP A 97 -27.93 5.81 12.79
N ILE A 98 -27.92 7.08 12.42
CA ILE A 98 -26.85 7.71 11.64
C ILE A 98 -25.54 7.79 12.45
N VAL A 99 -25.63 7.99 13.77
CA VAL A 99 -24.47 8.16 14.66
C VAL A 99 -23.77 6.83 14.88
N GLN A 100 -24.53 5.76 15.08
CA GLN A 100 -24.00 4.41 15.29
C GLN A 100 -23.90 3.57 14.00
N ARG A 101 -24.40 4.08 12.87
CA ARG A 101 -24.44 3.40 11.55
C ARG A 101 -25.18 2.05 11.59
N LYS A 102 -26.30 1.99 12.31
CA LYS A 102 -27.08 0.76 12.54
C LYS A 102 -28.54 0.96 12.15
N ILE A 103 -29.18 -0.06 11.59
CA ILE A 103 -30.64 -0.06 11.41
C ILE A 103 -31.29 -0.37 12.76
N LYS A 104 -32.07 0.55 13.31
CA LYS A 104 -32.84 0.35 14.55
C LYS A 104 -34.23 -0.18 14.21
N SER A 105 -34.25 -1.33 13.55
CA SER A 105 -35.50 -1.98 13.14
C SER A 105 -35.44 -3.47 13.40
N LEU A 106 -36.58 -4.03 13.78
CA LEU A 106 -36.73 -5.48 13.92
C LEU A 106 -36.47 -6.13 12.56
N ALA A 107 -35.64 -7.16 12.57
CA ALA A 107 -35.30 -7.98 11.43
C ALA A 107 -35.85 -9.39 11.62
N LEU A 108 -36.38 -9.98 10.56
CA LEU A 108 -36.98 -11.31 10.55
C LEU A 108 -36.42 -12.12 9.38
N CYS A 109 -36.19 -13.41 9.60
CA CYS A 109 -36.05 -14.39 8.53
C CYS A 109 -37.41 -14.66 7.85
N VAL A 110 -37.45 -14.53 6.53
CA VAL A 110 -38.62 -14.73 5.65
C VAL A 110 -38.27 -15.65 4.48
N SER A 111 -39.26 -16.34 3.92
CA SER A 111 -39.07 -17.25 2.79
C SER A 111 -39.03 -16.51 1.45
N LEU A 112 -39.77 -15.41 1.33
CA LEU A 112 -39.87 -14.61 0.11
C LEU A 112 -39.91 -13.11 0.42
N CYS A 113 -39.10 -12.32 -0.30
CA CYS A 113 -39.15 -10.86 -0.26
C CYS A 113 -40.40 -10.33 -0.99
N PRO A 114 -41.07 -9.28 -0.48
CA PRO A 114 -42.26 -8.73 -1.13
C PRO A 114 -41.90 -7.99 -2.42
N GLY A 115 -42.30 -8.52 -3.57
CA GLY A 115 -41.99 -7.92 -4.89
C GLY A 115 -42.87 -6.73 -5.25
N GLU A 116 -44.00 -6.54 -4.55
CA GLU A 116 -44.99 -5.50 -4.79
C GLU A 116 -45.18 -4.63 -3.54
N GLU A 117 -45.67 -3.40 -3.73
CA GLU A 117 -45.98 -2.49 -2.63
C GLU A 117 -47.23 -2.96 -1.88
N MET A 118 -47.15 -3.06 -0.55
CA MET A 118 -48.29 -3.40 0.30
C MET A 118 -48.73 -2.18 1.10
N LYS A 119 -49.98 -1.76 0.92
CA LYS A 119 -50.50 -0.50 1.49
C LYS A 119 -51.28 -0.73 2.77
N THR A 120 -51.83 -1.93 2.95
CA THR A 120 -52.69 -2.26 4.08
C THR A 120 -52.25 -3.55 4.80
N TYR A 121 -52.76 -3.75 6.01
CA TYR A 121 -52.56 -5.01 6.75
C TYR A 121 -53.31 -6.19 6.12
N GLU A 122 -54.33 -5.95 5.30
CA GLU A 122 -55.01 -7.03 4.55
C GLU A 122 -54.12 -7.53 3.41
N ASP A 123 -53.34 -6.65 2.78
CA ASP A 123 -52.34 -7.02 1.77
C ASP A 123 -51.25 -7.92 2.40
N LEU A 124 -50.78 -7.57 3.61
CA LEU A 124 -49.82 -8.38 4.36
C LEU A 124 -50.37 -9.78 4.69
N LYS A 125 -51.64 -9.87 5.11
CA LYS A 125 -52.30 -11.15 5.37
C LYS A 125 -52.42 -11.98 4.09
N THR A 126 -52.80 -11.34 2.98
CA THR A 126 -52.93 -12.00 1.68
C THR A 126 -51.58 -12.53 1.20
N PHE A 127 -50.52 -11.75 1.32
CA PHE A 127 -49.15 -12.15 1.01
C PHE A 127 -48.71 -13.35 1.85
N ALA A 128 -48.95 -13.31 3.17
CA ALA A 128 -48.60 -14.41 4.07
C ALA A 128 -49.34 -15.71 3.72
N MET A 129 -50.63 -15.64 3.38
CA MET A 129 -51.45 -16.82 3.08
C MET A 129 -51.18 -17.40 1.68
N LEU A 130 -50.89 -16.57 0.67
CA LEU A 130 -50.63 -17.01 -0.70
C LEU A 130 -49.20 -17.53 -0.88
N ASN A 131 -48.21 -16.80 -0.35
CA ASN A 131 -46.79 -17.09 -0.58
C ASN A 131 -46.13 -17.86 0.57
N GLY A 132 -46.82 -18.02 1.71
CA GLY A 132 -46.27 -18.67 2.90
C GLY A 132 -45.13 -17.89 3.57
N SER A 133 -45.04 -16.57 3.34
CA SER A 133 -43.99 -15.70 3.87
C SER A 133 -44.60 -14.68 4.84
N GLU A 134 -44.37 -14.87 6.14
CA GLU A 134 -44.88 -14.01 7.21
C GLU A 134 -43.93 -12.82 7.44
N LEU A 135 -44.46 -11.59 7.38
CA LEU A 135 -43.66 -10.36 7.49
C LEU A 135 -43.77 -9.66 8.86
N CYS A 136 -44.61 -10.16 9.75
CA CYS A 136 -44.69 -9.71 11.14
C CYS A 136 -43.92 -10.66 12.09
N SER A 137 -43.71 -10.23 13.33
CA SER A 137 -43.06 -11.02 14.39
C SER A 137 -43.63 -12.44 14.48
N TYR A 138 -42.77 -13.40 14.81
CA TYR A 138 -43.09 -14.84 14.86
C TYR A 138 -44.20 -15.23 15.84
N GLU A 139 -44.57 -14.33 16.75
CA GLU A 139 -45.68 -14.53 17.68
C GLU A 139 -47.05 -14.31 17.03
N LEU A 140 -47.11 -13.58 15.90
CA LEU A 140 -48.34 -13.30 15.17
C LEU A 140 -48.49 -14.20 13.95
N ALA A 141 -49.52 -15.04 13.96
CA ALA A 141 -49.92 -15.80 12.79
C ALA A 141 -50.50 -14.89 11.70
N GLY A 142 -50.14 -15.15 10.44
CA GLY A 142 -50.54 -14.37 9.25
C GLY A 142 -52.02 -13.97 9.18
N HIS A 143 -52.92 -14.87 9.54
CA HIS A 143 -54.37 -14.64 9.46
C HIS A 143 -54.90 -13.59 10.46
N LYS A 144 -54.12 -13.20 11.48
CA LYS A 144 -54.54 -12.27 12.55
C LYS A 144 -54.05 -10.83 12.38
N TYR A 145 -53.26 -10.53 11.34
CA TYR A 145 -52.65 -9.20 11.17
C TYR A 145 -53.63 -8.01 11.25
N PRO A 146 -54.81 -8.04 10.60
CA PRO A 146 -55.71 -6.88 10.59
C PRO A 146 -56.47 -6.68 11.91
N GLY A 147 -56.54 -7.70 12.76
CA GLY A 147 -57.43 -7.73 13.93
C GLY A 147 -56.77 -7.36 15.26
N LEU A 148 -55.44 -7.42 15.35
CA LEU A 148 -54.72 -7.24 16.62
C LEU A 148 -54.15 -5.83 16.77
N PRO A 149 -54.19 -5.22 17.98
CA PRO A 149 -53.55 -3.93 18.26
C PRO A 149 -52.02 -4.01 18.29
N GLU A 150 -51.44 -5.17 18.61
CA GLU A 150 -49.98 -5.39 18.64
C GLU A 150 -49.29 -5.23 17.26
N ARG A 151 -50.08 -5.12 16.18
CA ARG A 151 -49.58 -4.92 14.82
C ARG A 151 -48.75 -3.65 14.66
N PHE A 152 -49.01 -2.61 15.44
CA PHE A 152 -48.31 -1.33 15.29
C PHE A 152 -46.82 -1.41 15.66
N ASP A 153 -46.47 -2.34 16.56
CA ASP A 153 -45.09 -2.53 17.03
C ASP A 153 -44.42 -3.78 16.41
N LYS A 154 -45.22 -4.81 16.07
CA LYS A 154 -44.72 -6.12 15.64
C LYS A 154 -44.84 -6.41 14.14
N CYS A 155 -45.38 -5.49 13.34
CA CYS A 155 -45.49 -5.59 11.88
C CYS A 155 -44.75 -4.43 11.18
N PRO A 156 -44.40 -4.59 9.89
CA PRO A 156 -43.69 -3.56 9.15
C PRO A 156 -44.52 -2.28 9.02
N LYS A 157 -43.83 -1.15 8.95
CA LYS A 157 -44.47 0.15 8.75
C LYS A 157 -45.03 0.23 7.32
N LEU A 158 -46.30 0.59 7.21
CA LEU A 158 -46.98 0.73 5.92
C LEU A 158 -46.76 2.13 5.31
N PRO A 159 -46.69 2.24 3.96
CA PRO A 159 -46.67 1.14 3.00
C PRO A 159 -45.32 0.40 3.00
N VAL A 160 -45.35 -0.93 2.81
CA VAL A 160 -44.12 -1.72 2.65
C VAL A 160 -43.64 -1.57 1.20
N PRO A 161 -42.40 -1.09 0.97
CA PRO A 161 -41.89 -0.91 -0.38
C PRO A 161 -41.58 -2.24 -1.08
N PRO A 162 -41.72 -2.30 -2.42
CA PRO A 162 -41.32 -3.46 -3.18
C PRO A 162 -39.83 -3.69 -2.99
N SER A 163 -39.44 -4.95 -2.75
CA SER A 163 -38.11 -5.36 -2.34
C SER A 163 -37.62 -6.56 -3.14
N LYS A 164 -36.31 -6.63 -3.39
CA LYS A 164 -35.65 -7.77 -4.05
C LYS A 164 -34.51 -8.28 -3.19
N ALA A 165 -34.19 -9.56 -3.34
CA ALA A 165 -33.03 -10.17 -2.69
C ALA A 165 -31.72 -9.68 -3.35
N LEU A 166 -30.73 -9.32 -2.53
CA LEU A 166 -29.39 -9.00 -3.00
C LEU A 166 -28.68 -10.26 -3.53
N PRO A 167 -28.00 -10.22 -4.71
CA PRO A 167 -27.41 -11.42 -5.32
C PRO A 167 -26.32 -12.12 -4.50
N VAL A 168 -25.70 -11.41 -3.56
CA VAL A 168 -24.56 -11.91 -2.74
C VAL A 168 -24.96 -12.11 -1.27
N PHE A 169 -26.02 -11.44 -0.82
CA PHE A 169 -26.44 -11.41 0.57
C PHE A 169 -27.94 -11.67 0.64
N ASN A 170 -28.38 -12.65 1.41
CA ASN A 170 -29.81 -13.00 1.49
C ASN A 170 -30.60 -11.97 2.32
N ARG A 171 -30.69 -10.73 1.83
CA ARG A 171 -31.35 -9.61 2.48
C ARG A 171 -32.34 -9.01 1.48
N CYS A 172 -33.56 -8.77 1.94
CA CYS A 172 -34.57 -8.05 1.19
C CYS A 172 -34.24 -6.56 1.24
N THR A 173 -33.97 -5.96 0.09
CA THR A 173 -33.71 -4.53 -0.03
C THR A 173 -34.79 -3.86 -0.89
N PRO A 174 -35.34 -2.72 -0.45
CA PRO A 174 -36.25 -1.92 -1.27
C PRO A 174 -35.66 -1.64 -2.66
N VAL A 175 -36.51 -1.74 -3.69
CA VAL A 175 -36.14 -1.42 -5.09
C VAL A 175 -35.92 0.09 -5.25
N ASP A 176 -36.68 0.89 -4.50
CA ASP A 176 -36.52 2.35 -4.50
C ASP A 176 -35.36 2.76 -3.57
N VAL A 177 -34.37 3.44 -4.16
CA VAL A 177 -33.11 3.82 -3.50
C VAL A 177 -33.32 4.99 -2.52
N SER A 178 -34.48 5.68 -2.55
CA SER A 178 -34.77 6.83 -1.67
C SER A 178 -34.74 6.48 -0.18
N CYS A 179 -35.05 5.23 0.19
CA CYS A 179 -34.98 4.75 1.58
C CYS A 179 -33.51 4.70 2.08
N TYR A 180 -32.60 4.18 1.26
CA TYR A 180 -31.16 4.20 1.56
C TYR A 180 -30.55 5.57 1.32
N ALA A 181 -31.23 6.47 0.60
CA ALA A 181 -30.73 7.80 0.34
C ALA A 181 -30.44 8.55 1.64
N LYS A 182 -31.12 8.31 2.77
CA LYS A 182 -30.75 8.92 4.07
C LYS A 182 -29.44 8.38 4.69
N PHE A 183 -29.13 7.10 4.49
CA PHE A 183 -27.88 6.49 4.93
C PHE A 183 -26.73 6.84 3.99
N ALA A 184 -27.00 6.80 2.68
CA ALA A 184 -26.13 7.34 1.66
C ALA A 184 -25.87 8.81 1.99
N GLU A 185 -26.88 9.65 2.20
CA GLU A 185 -26.83 11.05 2.63
C GLU A 185 -26.08 11.24 3.94
N ALA A 186 -26.04 10.32 4.91
CA ALA A 186 -25.14 10.44 6.07
C ALA A 186 -23.65 10.18 5.76
N VAL A 187 -23.36 9.21 4.89
CA VAL A 187 -22.00 8.92 4.38
C VAL A 187 -21.56 9.98 3.36
N VAL A 188 -22.53 10.50 2.61
CA VAL A 188 -22.45 11.48 1.54
C VAL A 188 -22.42 12.87 2.16
N THR A 189 -23.11 13.22 3.25
CA THR A 189 -22.94 14.53 3.93
C THR A 189 -21.57 14.67 4.58
N PHE A 190 -20.88 13.55 4.88
CA PHE A 190 -19.46 13.56 5.26
C PHE A 190 -18.50 13.74 4.05
N VAL A 191 -18.97 13.58 2.80
CA VAL A 191 -18.15 13.51 1.56
C VAL A 191 -18.66 14.38 0.37
N SER A 192 -19.88 14.89 0.38
CA SER A 192 -20.70 15.17 -0.80
C SER A 192 -21.92 16.00 -0.43
N ASP A 193 -21.72 17.30 -0.42
CA ASP A 193 -22.79 18.27 -0.70
C ASP A 193 -22.94 18.52 -2.22
N ASN A 194 -22.36 17.69 -3.09
CA ASN A 194 -22.20 18.05 -4.50
C ASN A 194 -22.74 16.98 -5.46
N SER A 195 -23.77 17.35 -6.24
CA SER A 195 -24.24 16.72 -7.50
C SER A 195 -23.12 16.33 -8.48
N VAL A 196 -21.93 16.88 -8.27
CA VAL A 196 -20.66 16.53 -8.89
C VAL A 196 -20.36 15.04 -8.76
N LEU A 197 -20.54 14.37 -7.61
CA LEU A 197 -20.11 12.97 -7.42
C LEU A 197 -20.82 11.99 -8.38
N HIS A 198 -22.12 12.15 -8.62
CA HIS A 198 -22.85 11.34 -9.60
C HIS A 198 -22.33 11.56 -11.03
N ARG A 199 -22.03 12.82 -11.41
CA ARG A 199 -21.41 13.14 -12.71
C ARG A 199 -20.02 12.52 -12.82
N LEU A 200 -19.24 12.49 -11.74
CA LEU A 200 -17.90 11.89 -11.71
C LEU A 200 -17.94 10.37 -11.94
N ILE A 201 -18.88 9.65 -11.32
CA ILE A 201 -19.03 8.20 -11.50
C ILE A 201 -19.46 7.86 -12.94
N ALA A 202 -20.41 8.63 -13.50
CA ALA A 202 -20.83 8.48 -14.89
C ALA A 202 -19.65 8.72 -15.87
N GLY A 203 -18.83 9.74 -15.59
CA GLY A 203 -17.62 10.04 -16.37
C GLY A 203 -16.59 8.90 -16.38
N VAL A 204 -16.40 8.21 -15.26
CA VAL A 204 -15.52 7.03 -15.16
C VAL A 204 -16.06 5.86 -15.99
N MET A 205 -17.34 5.54 -15.86
CA MET A 205 -17.96 4.43 -16.59
C MET A 205 -17.92 4.65 -18.10
N ALA A 206 -18.14 5.89 -18.56
CA ALA A 206 -18.09 6.25 -19.97
C ALA A 206 -16.67 6.30 -20.55
N SER A 207 -15.62 6.36 -19.73
CA SER A 207 -14.21 6.43 -20.14
C SER A 207 -13.41 5.15 -19.90
N LYS A 208 -14.05 4.06 -19.46
CA LYS A 208 -13.37 2.84 -19.02
C LYS A 208 -12.32 2.30 -20.02
N GLU A 209 -12.61 2.32 -21.32
CA GLU A 209 -11.69 1.80 -22.35
C GLU A 209 -10.46 2.71 -22.51
N ILE A 210 -10.66 4.03 -22.45
CA ILE A 210 -9.58 5.02 -22.50
C ILE A 210 -8.70 4.91 -21.25
N ILE A 211 -9.31 4.73 -20.08
CA ILE A 211 -8.60 4.52 -18.81
C ILE A 211 -7.72 3.27 -18.91
N ILE A 212 -8.27 2.14 -19.38
CA ILE A 212 -7.52 0.90 -19.56
C ILE A 212 -6.35 1.11 -20.54
N GLY A 213 -6.58 1.78 -21.66
CA GLY A 213 -5.54 2.12 -22.64
C GLY A 213 -4.40 2.97 -22.04
N LEU A 214 -4.74 3.99 -21.26
CA LEU A 214 -3.76 4.85 -20.58
C LEU A 214 -3.00 4.12 -19.46
N CYS A 215 -3.65 3.19 -18.75
CA CYS A 215 -3.01 2.32 -17.77
C CYS A 215 -1.98 1.39 -18.43
N LEU A 216 -2.31 0.81 -19.60
CA LEU A 216 -1.37 0.01 -20.39
C LEU A 216 -0.22 0.85 -20.93
N LEU A 217 -0.49 2.09 -21.36
CA LEU A 217 0.55 3.04 -21.77
C LEU A 217 1.51 3.35 -20.60
N ALA A 218 0.98 3.63 -19.40
CA ALA A 218 1.79 3.88 -18.21
C ALA A 218 2.71 2.69 -17.87
N LEU A 219 2.19 1.46 -18.03
CA LEU A 219 2.96 0.23 -17.84
C LEU A 219 4.10 0.12 -18.86
N GLY A 220 3.80 0.33 -20.14
CA GLY A 220 4.79 0.31 -21.22
C GLY A 220 5.87 1.37 -21.02
N LEU A 221 5.48 2.60 -20.70
CA LEU A 221 6.41 3.71 -20.42
C LEU A 221 7.30 3.41 -19.20
N SER A 222 6.76 2.78 -18.15
CA SER A 222 7.55 2.39 -16.97
C SER A 222 8.61 1.35 -17.31
N MET A 223 8.25 0.32 -18.09
CA MET A 223 9.16 -0.72 -18.56
C MET A 223 10.26 -0.14 -19.47
N ILE A 224 9.87 0.73 -20.41
CA ILE A 224 10.81 1.43 -21.29
C ILE A 224 11.76 2.29 -20.46
N LEU A 225 11.25 3.07 -19.51
CA LEU A 225 12.06 3.95 -18.67
C LEU A 225 13.10 3.15 -17.87
N MET A 226 12.76 1.98 -17.33
CA MET A 226 13.74 1.12 -16.63
C MET A 226 14.94 0.76 -17.51
N VAL A 227 14.74 0.52 -18.80
CA VAL A 227 15.83 0.22 -19.75
C VAL A 227 16.58 1.49 -20.13
N ILE A 228 15.86 2.60 -20.34
CA ILE A 228 16.45 3.86 -20.82
C ILE A 228 17.18 4.61 -19.69
N ILE A 229 16.91 4.33 -18.41
CA ILE A 229 17.58 4.98 -17.26
C ILE A 229 19.11 4.93 -17.38
N ARG A 230 19.69 3.88 -17.95
CA ARG A 230 21.14 3.78 -18.19
C ARG A 230 21.71 4.89 -19.08
N TYR A 231 20.90 5.43 -19.98
CA TYR A 231 21.25 6.53 -20.89
C TYR A 231 20.86 7.88 -20.28
N ILE A 232 19.68 7.95 -19.66
CA ILE A 232 19.16 9.17 -19.04
C ILE A 232 20.09 9.64 -17.92
N SER A 233 20.69 8.78 -17.12
CA SER A 233 21.59 9.22 -16.04
C SER A 233 22.81 9.99 -16.54
N ALA A 234 23.29 9.73 -17.75
CA ALA A 234 24.37 10.50 -18.35
C ALA A 234 23.85 11.85 -18.91
N VAL A 235 22.74 11.81 -19.65
CA VAL A 235 22.13 13.00 -20.27
C VAL A 235 21.59 13.98 -19.23
N LEU A 236 21.01 13.48 -18.14
CA LEU A 236 20.42 14.26 -17.06
C LEU A 236 21.45 15.13 -16.35
N VAL A 237 22.68 14.64 -16.17
CA VAL A 237 23.77 15.46 -15.63
C VAL A 237 24.11 16.58 -16.60
N TRP A 238 24.18 16.30 -17.90
CA TRP A 238 24.42 17.34 -18.92
C TRP A 238 23.30 18.38 -18.97
N ILE A 239 22.03 17.95 -18.88
CA ILE A 239 20.87 18.85 -18.81
C ILE A 239 20.93 19.70 -17.54
N LEU A 240 21.19 19.11 -16.36
CA LEU A 240 21.33 19.87 -15.12
C LEU A 240 22.48 20.86 -15.19
N THR A 241 23.63 20.48 -15.75
CA THR A 241 24.76 21.40 -15.96
C THR A 241 24.39 22.52 -16.94
N ALA A 242 23.67 22.20 -18.03
CA ALA A 242 23.23 23.18 -19.01
C ALA A 242 22.19 24.15 -18.41
N MET A 243 21.23 23.67 -17.62
CA MET A 243 20.24 24.49 -16.94
C MET A 243 20.88 25.44 -15.92
N VAL A 244 21.89 24.99 -15.17
CA VAL A 244 22.63 25.85 -14.25
C VAL A 244 23.43 26.92 -15.03
N VAL A 245 24.06 26.54 -16.14
CA VAL A 245 24.77 27.49 -17.02
C VAL A 245 23.79 28.51 -17.63
N LEU A 246 22.67 28.06 -18.19
CA LEU A 246 21.64 28.93 -18.78
C LEU A 246 20.97 29.82 -17.72
N GLY A 247 20.72 29.31 -16.51
CA GLY A 247 20.23 30.11 -15.38
C GLY A 247 21.21 31.20 -15.00
N SER A 248 22.50 30.87 -14.87
CA SER A 248 23.54 31.86 -14.56
C SER A 248 23.72 32.92 -15.67
N LEU A 249 23.54 32.53 -16.94
CA LEU A 249 23.58 33.46 -18.07
C LEU A 249 22.32 34.32 -18.18
N GLY A 250 21.14 33.76 -17.87
CA GLY A 250 19.87 34.48 -17.83
C GLY A 250 19.86 35.55 -16.75
N GLU A 251 20.35 35.22 -15.55
CA GLU A 251 20.52 36.16 -14.43
C GLU A 251 21.51 37.29 -14.78
N LEU A 252 22.64 36.97 -15.44
CA LEU A 252 23.61 37.96 -15.90
C LEU A 252 23.02 38.88 -16.98
N THR A 253 22.24 38.34 -17.92
CA THR A 253 21.61 39.11 -19.00
C THR A 253 20.50 40.03 -18.48
N SER A 254 19.68 39.57 -17.52
CA SER A 254 18.70 40.39 -16.82
C SER A 254 19.36 41.52 -15.99
N CYS A 255 20.49 41.24 -15.35
CA CYS A 255 21.24 42.26 -14.60
C CYS A 255 21.88 43.32 -15.53
N LEU A 256 22.41 42.91 -16.68
CA LEU A 256 23.02 43.82 -17.67
C LEU A 256 21.98 44.67 -18.42
N THR A 257 20.83 44.11 -18.78
CA THR A 257 19.72 44.86 -19.40
C THR A 257 19.07 45.85 -18.45
N ALA A 258 18.97 45.53 -17.15
CA ALA A 258 18.55 46.47 -16.12
C ALA A 258 19.52 47.65 -15.97
N LYS A 259 20.83 47.42 -16.14
CA LYS A 259 21.87 48.47 -16.09
C LYS A 259 21.92 49.31 -17.36
N SER A 260 21.69 48.70 -18.53
CA SER A 260 21.70 49.39 -19.84
C SER A 260 20.46 50.23 -20.11
N LYS A 261 19.28 49.87 -19.59
CA LYS A 261 18.06 50.70 -19.68
C LYS A 261 18.01 51.83 -18.63
N GLY A 262 19.03 51.94 -17.77
CA GLY A 262 19.17 53.00 -16.77
C GLY A 262 19.48 54.40 -17.33
N GLY A 263 19.45 54.59 -18.66
CA GLY A 263 19.73 55.88 -19.29
C GLY A 263 18.54 56.58 -19.95
N HIS A 264 17.41 55.90 -20.26
CA HIS A 264 16.36 56.54 -21.08
C HIS A 264 14.96 55.90 -20.97
N PHE A 265 14.42 55.75 -19.76
CA PHE A 265 12.99 55.44 -19.58
C PHE A 265 12.47 55.96 -18.23
N LEU A 266 12.68 57.26 -17.97
CA LEU A 266 11.86 58.03 -17.03
C LEU A 266 10.61 58.53 -17.77
N SER A 267 9.76 57.62 -18.24
CA SER A 267 8.38 57.94 -18.56
C SER A 267 7.66 56.63 -18.85
N ASP A 268 6.67 56.31 -18.04
CA ASP A 268 5.69 55.25 -18.25
C ASP A 268 6.05 53.84 -17.73
N CYS A 269 6.03 53.67 -16.41
CA CYS A 269 5.13 52.68 -15.80
C CYS A 269 5.13 52.86 -14.27
N GLN A 270 4.07 53.46 -13.76
CA GLN A 270 3.68 53.41 -12.36
C GLN A 270 3.12 52.01 -12.06
N LEU A 271 3.96 50.98 -12.16
CA LEU A 271 3.62 49.60 -11.82
C LEU A 271 4.52 49.11 -10.69
N ASP A 272 4.00 49.28 -9.47
CA ASP A 272 4.39 48.73 -8.16
C ASP A 272 5.88 48.58 -7.84
N LEU A 273 6.37 49.51 -7.01
CA LEU A 273 7.65 49.42 -6.29
C LEU A 273 7.77 48.11 -5.48
N ASP A 274 6.65 47.58 -4.97
CA ASP A 274 6.56 46.31 -4.23
C ASP A 274 6.80 45.08 -5.12
N LYS A 275 6.32 45.08 -6.38
CA LYS A 275 6.59 43.99 -7.33
C LYS A 275 8.07 43.93 -7.72
N ARG A 276 8.72 45.10 -7.78
CA ARG A 276 10.16 45.21 -8.11
C ARG A 276 11.04 44.67 -6.99
N GLN A 277 10.70 44.94 -5.72
CA GLN A 277 11.41 44.37 -4.57
C GLN A 277 11.19 42.85 -4.45
N ALA A 278 9.97 42.36 -4.67
CA ALA A 278 9.68 40.92 -4.67
C ALA A 278 10.43 40.16 -5.77
N LEU A 279 10.51 40.73 -6.99
CA LEU A 279 11.28 40.16 -8.10
C LEU A 279 12.79 40.11 -7.82
N LEU A 280 13.35 41.12 -7.15
CA LEU A 280 14.77 41.13 -6.77
C LEU A 280 15.09 40.07 -5.71
N VAL A 281 14.19 39.86 -4.74
CA VAL A 281 14.34 38.79 -3.72
C VAL A 281 14.23 37.41 -4.37
N TYR A 282 13.29 37.22 -5.30
CA TYR A 282 13.17 35.97 -6.06
C TYR A 282 14.42 35.69 -6.90
N ALA A 283 14.93 36.69 -7.63
CA ALA A 283 16.14 36.55 -8.41
C ALA A 283 17.37 36.25 -7.55
N ALA A 284 17.57 36.97 -6.43
CA ALA A 284 18.69 36.74 -5.53
C ALA A 284 18.64 35.34 -4.88
N SER A 285 17.45 34.89 -4.46
CA SER A 285 17.29 33.54 -3.92
C SER A 285 17.52 32.45 -4.98
N ALA A 286 17.10 32.67 -6.23
CA ALA A 286 17.37 31.78 -7.35
C ALA A 286 18.88 31.69 -7.66
N THR A 287 19.61 32.81 -7.70
CA THR A 287 21.06 32.84 -7.90
C THR A 287 21.82 32.12 -6.80
N VAL A 288 21.46 32.36 -5.53
CA VAL A 288 22.10 31.67 -4.40
C VAL A 288 21.85 30.17 -4.49
N PHE A 289 20.61 29.76 -4.84
CA PHE A 289 20.26 28.37 -5.03
C PHE A 289 21.02 27.71 -6.19
N THR A 290 21.16 28.39 -7.34
CA THR A 290 21.91 27.86 -8.50
C THR A 290 23.41 27.73 -8.21
N VAL A 291 24.02 28.69 -7.49
CA VAL A 291 25.43 28.60 -7.06
C VAL A 291 25.65 27.43 -6.09
N ILE A 292 24.75 27.25 -5.12
CA ILE A 292 24.81 26.11 -4.19
C ILE A 292 24.69 24.78 -4.95
N LEU A 293 23.73 24.67 -5.88
CA LEU A 293 23.58 23.48 -6.72
C LEU A 293 24.82 23.20 -7.58
N LEU A 294 25.44 24.24 -8.15
CA LEU A 294 26.67 24.10 -8.93
C LEU A 294 27.83 23.56 -8.06
N LEU A 295 28.04 24.13 -6.88
CA LEU A 295 29.08 23.70 -5.95
C LEU A 295 28.86 22.25 -5.49
N LEU A 296 27.61 21.88 -5.19
CA LEU A 296 27.25 20.50 -4.87
C LEU A 296 27.54 19.55 -6.03
N MET A 297 27.19 19.92 -7.26
CA MET A 297 27.48 19.09 -8.45
C MET A 297 28.98 18.95 -8.71
N LEU A 298 29.77 20.02 -8.56
CA LEU A 298 31.22 19.99 -8.74
C LEU A 298 31.91 19.10 -7.69
N PHE A 299 31.55 19.26 -6.42
CA PHE A 299 32.11 18.45 -5.33
C PHE A 299 31.75 16.96 -5.49
N MET A 300 30.53 16.68 -5.95
CA MET A 300 30.02 15.32 -6.11
C MET A 300 30.34 14.69 -7.47
N ARG A 301 31.01 15.38 -8.40
CA ARG A 301 31.29 14.91 -9.77
C ARG A 301 31.88 13.50 -9.84
N LYS A 302 32.85 13.18 -8.97
CA LYS A 302 33.46 11.84 -8.90
C LYS A 302 32.48 10.77 -8.39
N ARG A 303 31.53 11.15 -7.53
CA ARG A 303 30.49 10.26 -6.98
C ARG A 303 29.37 10.05 -7.98
N VAL A 304 28.91 11.11 -8.65
CA VAL A 304 27.93 11.07 -9.74
C VAL A 304 28.42 10.15 -10.86
N ALA A 305 29.70 10.22 -11.22
CA ALA A 305 30.30 9.30 -12.21
C ALA A 305 30.24 7.82 -11.80
N LEU A 306 30.34 7.51 -10.51
CA LEU A 306 30.17 6.15 -9.98
C LEU A 306 28.70 5.73 -10.03
N THR A 307 27.77 6.61 -9.63
CA THR A 307 26.32 6.35 -9.72
C THR A 307 25.89 6.05 -11.15
N ILE A 308 26.40 6.81 -12.14
CA ILE A 308 26.15 6.54 -13.57
C ILE A 308 26.67 5.17 -13.97
N ALA A 309 27.88 4.80 -13.52
CA ALA A 309 28.44 3.48 -13.82
C ALA A 309 27.58 2.35 -13.21
N LEU A 310 27.11 2.53 -11.97
CA LEU A 310 26.20 1.58 -11.32
C LEU A 310 24.86 1.47 -12.06
N PHE A 311 24.29 2.59 -12.52
CA PHE A 311 23.05 2.60 -13.30
C PHE A 311 23.22 1.92 -14.65
N HIS A 312 24.38 2.11 -15.27
CA HIS A 312 24.73 1.41 -16.50
C HIS A 312 24.80 -0.10 -16.30
N VAL A 313 25.46 -0.55 -15.22
CA VAL A 313 25.53 -1.97 -14.86
C VAL A 313 24.16 -2.52 -14.47
N ALA A 314 23.36 -1.79 -13.70
CA ALA A 314 21.98 -2.14 -13.36
C ALA A 314 21.13 -2.35 -14.63
N GLY A 315 21.26 -1.47 -15.63
CA GLY A 315 20.61 -1.63 -16.93
C GLY A 315 21.03 -2.93 -17.65
N LYS A 316 22.32 -3.32 -17.58
CA LYS A 316 22.77 -4.62 -18.10
C LYS A 316 22.13 -5.79 -17.35
N VAL A 317 21.95 -5.68 -16.03
CA VAL A 317 21.29 -6.72 -15.22
C VAL A 317 19.87 -6.96 -15.71
N PHE A 318 19.07 -5.93 -15.95
CA PHE A 318 17.69 -6.10 -16.45
C PHE A 318 17.61 -6.72 -17.85
N ILE A 319 18.61 -6.48 -18.70
CA ILE A 319 18.68 -7.10 -20.03
C ILE A 319 19.02 -8.60 -19.94
N HIS A 320 19.95 -8.98 -19.06
CA HIS A 320 20.34 -10.39 -18.88
C HIS A 320 19.36 -11.18 -18.00
N LEU A 321 18.62 -10.49 -17.14
CA LEU A 321 17.64 -11.06 -16.21
C LEU A 321 16.25 -10.45 -16.45
N PRO A 322 15.62 -10.68 -17.62
CA PRO A 322 14.35 -10.05 -17.97
C PRO A 322 13.22 -10.43 -17.00
N LEU A 323 13.28 -11.60 -16.35
CA LEU A 323 12.30 -11.99 -15.32
C LEU A 323 12.29 -11.07 -14.08
N LEU A 324 13.32 -10.24 -13.86
CA LEU A 324 13.30 -9.24 -12.77
C LEU A 324 12.14 -8.26 -12.89
N THR A 325 11.74 -7.91 -14.10
CA THR A 325 10.64 -6.97 -14.33
C THR A 325 9.28 -7.58 -14.01
N LEU A 326 9.17 -8.91 -13.94
CA LEU A 326 7.94 -9.61 -13.54
C LEU A 326 7.75 -9.61 -12.02
N GLN A 327 8.80 -9.39 -11.25
CA GLN A 327 8.79 -9.49 -9.78
C GLN A 327 7.72 -8.59 -9.10
N PRO A 328 7.52 -7.31 -9.49
CA PRO A 328 6.47 -6.47 -8.91
C PRO A 328 5.07 -7.06 -9.02
N PHE A 329 4.77 -7.72 -10.14
CA PHE A 329 3.45 -8.31 -10.37
C PHE A 329 3.23 -9.53 -9.47
N CYS A 330 4.25 -10.37 -9.30
CA CYS A 330 4.18 -11.50 -8.38
C CYS A 330 3.93 -11.03 -6.94
N THR A 331 4.65 -9.99 -6.49
CA THR A 331 4.45 -9.42 -5.16
C THR A 331 3.09 -8.76 -5.00
N PHE A 332 2.64 -8.01 -6.01
CA PHE A 332 1.31 -7.38 -6.00
C PHE A 332 0.21 -8.43 -5.93
N LEU A 333 0.30 -9.50 -6.72
CA LEU A 333 -0.66 -10.61 -6.68
C LEU A 333 -0.67 -11.29 -5.30
N ALA A 334 0.50 -11.54 -4.70
CA ALA A 334 0.60 -12.12 -3.36
C ALA A 334 -0.02 -11.22 -2.29
N LEU A 335 0.24 -9.91 -2.32
CA LEU A 335 -0.37 -8.93 -1.43
C LEU A 335 -1.88 -8.84 -1.63
N LEU A 336 -2.36 -8.83 -2.89
CA LEU A 336 -3.78 -8.77 -3.21
C LEU A 336 -4.53 -9.99 -2.66
N VAL A 337 -4.02 -11.20 -2.92
CA VAL A 337 -4.59 -12.45 -2.39
C VAL A 337 -4.62 -12.41 -0.86
N PHE A 338 -3.53 -11.97 -0.23
CA PHE A 338 -3.46 -11.83 1.23
C PHE A 338 -4.45 -10.79 1.77
N TRP A 339 -4.59 -9.63 1.14
CA TRP A 339 -5.53 -8.59 1.58
C TRP A 339 -6.98 -9.01 1.40
N ILE A 340 -7.32 -9.72 0.32
CA ILE A 340 -8.66 -10.31 0.14
C ILE A 340 -8.95 -11.29 1.27
N TYR A 341 -8.03 -12.22 1.53
CA TYR A 341 -8.12 -13.15 2.67
C TYR A 341 -8.30 -12.40 3.99
N TRP A 342 -7.47 -11.39 4.24
CA TRP A 342 -7.46 -10.64 5.49
C TRP A 342 -8.77 -9.88 5.71
N VAL A 343 -9.29 -9.20 4.67
CA VAL A 343 -10.58 -8.48 4.73
C VAL A 343 -11.72 -9.48 4.95
N LEU A 344 -11.73 -10.60 4.24
CA LEU A 344 -12.76 -11.63 4.40
C LEU A 344 -12.83 -12.14 5.84
N VAL A 345 -11.67 -12.51 6.41
CA VAL A 345 -11.59 -12.98 7.81
C VAL A 345 -11.96 -11.87 8.79
N LEU A 346 -11.60 -10.61 8.52
CA LEU A 346 -12.01 -9.49 9.37
C LEU A 346 -13.54 -9.33 9.38
N LEU A 347 -14.18 -9.45 8.22
CA LEU A 347 -15.64 -9.39 8.11
C LEU A 347 -16.31 -10.54 8.87
N PHE A 348 -15.79 -11.77 8.73
CA PHE A 348 -16.28 -12.93 9.48
C PHE A 348 -16.07 -12.78 10.98
N LEU A 349 -14.92 -12.24 11.41
CA LEU A 349 -14.64 -11.98 12.82
C LEU A 349 -15.60 -10.92 13.39
N GLY A 350 -15.92 -9.89 12.60
CA GLY A 350 -16.90 -8.87 12.92
C GLY A 350 -18.30 -9.42 13.21
N THR A 351 -18.69 -10.51 12.54
CA THR A 351 -19.99 -11.17 12.72
C THR A 351 -19.96 -12.35 13.69
N THR A 352 -18.79 -12.74 14.19
CA THR A 352 -18.59 -13.86 15.15
C THR A 352 -18.86 -13.46 16.61
N GLY A 353 -19.22 -12.20 16.88
CA GLY A 353 -19.45 -11.67 18.23
C GLY A 353 -20.32 -12.56 19.12
N ASN A 354 -20.23 -12.35 20.44
CA ASN A 354 -21.08 -13.02 21.42
C ASN A 354 -22.47 -12.36 21.43
N PRO A 355 -23.57 -13.13 21.48
CA PRO A 355 -24.91 -12.56 21.54
C PRO A 355 -25.12 -11.86 22.88
N GLN A 356 -25.58 -10.60 22.83
CA GLN A 356 -25.97 -9.80 23.99
C GLN A 356 -27.27 -9.06 23.65
N GLN A 357 -28.24 -9.04 24.57
CA GLN A 357 -29.42 -8.21 24.39
C GLN A 357 -29.08 -6.75 24.66
N SER A 358 -29.53 -5.87 23.77
CA SER A 358 -29.43 -4.42 23.95
C SER A 358 -30.42 -3.95 25.02
N GLU A 359 -29.95 -3.21 26.02
CA GLU A 359 -30.81 -2.63 27.07
C GLU A 359 -31.84 -1.63 26.51
N GLU A 360 -31.53 -0.95 25.40
CA GLU A 360 -32.41 0.06 24.79
C GLU A 360 -33.54 -0.55 23.94
N THR A 361 -33.30 -1.68 23.28
CA THR A 361 -34.21 -2.22 22.25
C THR A 361 -34.69 -3.64 22.53
N GLY A 362 -34.09 -4.36 23.48
CA GLY A 362 -34.38 -5.77 23.74
C GLY A 362 -33.95 -6.73 22.60
N LEU A 363 -33.27 -6.22 21.56
CA LEU A 363 -32.84 -7.02 20.42
C LEU A 363 -31.46 -7.64 20.67
N THR A 364 -31.21 -8.78 20.03
CA THR A 364 -29.93 -9.49 20.13
C THR A 364 -28.90 -8.84 19.22
N GLU A 365 -27.83 -8.32 19.81
CA GLU A 365 -26.65 -7.81 19.12
C GLU A 365 -25.45 -8.73 19.34
N PHE A 366 -24.66 -8.97 18.30
CA PHE A 366 -23.39 -9.68 18.45
C PHE A 366 -22.26 -8.68 18.71
N ARG A 367 -21.67 -8.73 19.91
CA ARG A 367 -20.55 -7.84 20.31
C ARG A 367 -19.25 -8.63 20.46
N LEU A 368 -18.14 -8.03 19.98
CA LEU A 368 -16.81 -8.59 20.19
C LEU A 368 -16.35 -8.29 21.61
N THR A 369 -16.45 -9.26 22.50
CA THR A 369 -16.05 -9.16 23.92
C THR A 369 -15.04 -10.25 24.28
N GLY A 370 -14.18 -9.97 25.27
CA GLY A 370 -13.21 -10.93 25.79
C GLY A 370 -12.19 -11.41 24.74
N THR A 371 -12.05 -12.73 24.58
CA THR A 371 -11.08 -13.39 23.69
C THR A 371 -11.14 -12.88 22.25
N LEU A 372 -12.34 -12.58 21.73
CA LEU A 372 -12.53 -12.10 20.36
C LEU A 372 -11.82 -10.77 20.10
N GLN A 373 -11.70 -9.89 21.11
CA GLN A 373 -10.98 -8.62 20.96
C GLN A 373 -9.47 -8.85 20.77
N TYR A 374 -8.90 -9.82 21.49
CA TYR A 374 -7.50 -10.21 21.32
C TYR A 374 -7.24 -10.81 19.94
N LEU A 375 -8.18 -11.62 19.42
CA LEU A 375 -8.10 -12.15 18.05
C LEU A 375 -8.13 -11.04 16.99
N THR A 376 -8.92 -9.98 17.20
CA THR A 376 -8.93 -8.81 16.31
C THR A 376 -7.58 -8.10 16.27
N TRP A 377 -6.95 -7.89 17.43
CA TRP A 377 -5.61 -7.30 17.49
C TRP A 377 -4.55 -8.20 16.87
N TYR A 378 -4.62 -9.52 17.11
CA TYR A 378 -3.75 -10.50 16.49
C TYR A 378 -3.86 -10.44 14.96
N HIS A 379 -5.09 -10.43 14.43
CA HIS A 379 -5.39 -10.31 13.00
C HIS A 379 -4.86 -8.99 12.43
N ALA A 380 -5.02 -7.87 13.15
CA ALA A 380 -4.51 -6.56 12.76
C ALA A 380 -2.97 -6.51 12.70
N VAL A 381 -2.27 -7.10 13.67
CA VAL A 381 -0.80 -7.25 13.62
C VAL A 381 -0.39 -8.14 12.43
N GLY A 382 -1.19 -9.17 12.14
CA GLY A 382 -0.98 -10.05 11.00
C GLY A 382 -1.02 -9.33 9.65
N LEU A 383 -1.87 -8.31 9.48
CA LEU A 383 -1.89 -7.46 8.28
C LEU A 383 -0.51 -6.85 8.01
N VAL A 384 0.12 -6.30 9.05
CA VAL A 384 1.40 -5.61 8.94
C VAL A 384 2.53 -6.61 8.75
N TRP A 385 2.64 -7.62 9.61
CA TRP A 385 3.77 -8.55 9.56
C TRP A 385 3.83 -9.37 8.28
N ILE A 386 2.69 -9.91 7.82
CA ILE A 386 2.65 -10.73 6.61
C ILE A 386 2.88 -9.85 5.37
N SER A 387 2.36 -8.62 5.33
CA SER A 387 2.66 -7.69 4.23
C SER A 387 4.16 -7.35 4.15
N GLU A 388 4.78 -7.03 5.30
CA GLU A 388 6.23 -6.80 5.36
C GLU A 388 7.04 -8.06 5.00
N PHE A 389 6.57 -9.24 5.37
CA PHE A 389 7.19 -10.51 4.99
C PHE A 389 7.16 -10.74 3.48
N ILE A 390 6.02 -10.48 2.82
CA ILE A 390 5.88 -10.59 1.35
C ILE A 390 6.81 -9.59 0.64
N LEU A 391 6.88 -8.35 1.11
CA LEU A 391 7.80 -7.35 0.58
C LEU A 391 9.28 -7.73 0.81
N ALA A 392 9.62 -8.26 1.98
CA ALA A 392 10.97 -8.72 2.28
C ALA A 392 11.37 -9.97 1.45
N CYS A 393 10.41 -10.84 1.11
CA CYS A 393 10.64 -11.94 0.16
C CYS A 393 11.04 -11.40 -1.22
N GLN A 394 10.39 -10.34 -1.71
CA GLN A 394 10.79 -9.67 -2.95
C GLN A 394 12.22 -9.13 -2.85
N GLN A 395 12.55 -8.43 -1.77
CA GLN A 395 13.87 -7.83 -1.56
C GLN A 395 14.98 -8.90 -1.57
N MET A 396 14.81 -10.00 -0.82
CA MET A 396 15.74 -11.12 -0.81
C MET A 396 15.84 -11.82 -2.17
N THR A 397 14.71 -12.00 -2.88
CA THR A 397 14.69 -12.64 -4.20
C THR A 397 15.49 -11.84 -5.22
N VAL A 398 15.24 -10.53 -5.31
CA VAL A 398 15.97 -9.62 -6.21
C VAL A 398 17.44 -9.58 -5.83
N ALA A 399 17.76 -9.43 -4.53
CA ALA A 399 19.13 -9.40 -4.05
C ALA A 399 19.89 -10.68 -4.43
N GLY A 400 19.29 -11.86 -4.23
CA GLY A 400 19.92 -13.13 -4.58
C GLY A 400 20.13 -13.31 -6.09
N ALA A 401 19.25 -12.78 -6.94
CA ALA A 401 19.44 -12.83 -8.39
C ALA A 401 20.58 -11.90 -8.83
N VAL A 402 20.62 -10.68 -8.31
CA VAL A 402 21.67 -9.68 -8.60
C VAL A 402 23.04 -10.14 -8.10
N VAL A 403 23.11 -10.69 -6.87
CA VAL A 403 24.34 -11.27 -6.29
C VAL A 403 24.85 -12.42 -7.15
N THR A 404 23.96 -13.32 -7.58
CA THR A 404 24.34 -14.43 -8.47
C THR A 404 24.90 -13.90 -9.79
N TYR A 405 24.25 -12.90 -10.39
CA TYR A 405 24.76 -12.27 -11.60
C TYR A 405 26.11 -11.58 -11.39
N TYR A 406 26.30 -10.87 -10.28
CA TYR A 406 27.51 -10.10 -10.00
C TYR A 406 28.73 -11.03 -9.83
N PHE A 407 28.63 -12.03 -8.96
CA PHE A 407 29.76 -12.90 -8.61
C PHE A 407 29.98 -14.09 -9.57
N THR A 408 29.12 -14.29 -10.57
CA THR A 408 29.38 -15.27 -11.64
C THR A 408 30.25 -14.63 -12.72
N ARG A 409 31.51 -15.05 -12.86
CA ARG A 409 32.44 -14.50 -13.87
C ARG A 409 31.99 -14.77 -15.30
N ASP A 410 31.77 -16.05 -15.62
CA ASP A 410 31.29 -16.49 -16.93
C ASP A 410 29.76 -16.48 -16.96
N LYS A 411 29.18 -15.51 -17.68
CA LYS A 411 27.73 -15.34 -17.76
C LYS A 411 27.01 -16.51 -18.45
N ASN A 412 27.73 -17.37 -19.19
CA ASN A 412 27.17 -18.59 -19.77
C ASN A 412 26.87 -19.67 -18.72
N ARG A 413 27.48 -19.57 -17.52
CA ARG A 413 27.24 -20.49 -16.40
C ARG A 413 26.10 -20.06 -15.48
N LEU A 414 25.40 -18.96 -15.82
CA LEU A 414 24.23 -18.56 -15.06
C LEU A 414 23.13 -19.64 -15.19
N PRO A 415 22.37 -19.92 -14.11
CA PRO A 415 21.22 -20.81 -14.20
C PRO A 415 20.21 -20.26 -15.22
N LEU A 416 19.48 -21.15 -15.91
CA LEU A 416 18.50 -20.79 -16.96
C LEU A 416 17.54 -19.66 -16.53
N THR A 417 17.11 -19.67 -15.26
CA THR A 417 16.28 -18.61 -14.66
C THR A 417 16.84 -18.21 -13.28
N PRO A 418 17.73 -17.20 -13.21
CA PRO A 418 18.38 -16.79 -11.96
C PRO A 418 17.40 -16.28 -10.90
N ILE A 419 16.28 -15.71 -11.31
CA ILE A 419 15.17 -15.31 -10.42
C ILE A 419 14.55 -16.52 -9.75
N LEU A 420 14.17 -17.55 -10.52
CA LEU A 420 13.54 -18.75 -9.97
C LEU A 420 14.50 -19.49 -9.05
N SER A 421 15.77 -19.60 -9.45
CA SER A 421 16.83 -20.12 -8.57
C SER A 421 16.93 -19.33 -7.27
N SER A 422 16.80 -18.00 -7.33
CA SER A 422 16.77 -17.13 -6.15
C SER A 422 15.56 -17.38 -5.26
N VAL A 423 14.35 -17.50 -5.82
CA VAL A 423 13.12 -17.85 -5.09
C VAL A 423 13.27 -19.20 -4.39
N LEU A 424 13.75 -20.23 -5.09
CA LEU A 424 13.94 -21.56 -4.50
C LEU A 424 14.95 -21.53 -3.35
N ARG A 425 16.02 -20.73 -3.46
CA ARG A 425 17.01 -20.55 -2.38
C ARG A 425 16.42 -19.80 -1.20
N LEU A 426 15.60 -18.78 -1.44
CA LEU A 426 14.83 -18.10 -0.40
C LEU A 426 13.95 -19.11 0.35
N LEU A 427 13.11 -19.85 -0.37
CA LEU A 427 12.17 -20.82 0.22
C LEU A 427 12.88 -21.94 0.99
N ARG A 428 14.03 -22.41 0.50
CA ARG A 428 14.76 -23.52 1.11
C ARG A 428 15.62 -23.11 2.30
N TYR A 429 16.24 -21.92 2.28
CA TYR A 429 17.29 -21.57 3.25
C TYR A 429 17.00 -20.32 4.07
N HIS A 430 16.30 -19.32 3.52
CA HIS A 430 16.37 -17.95 4.07
C HIS A 430 15.03 -17.37 4.56
N LEU A 431 13.96 -18.17 4.63
CA LEU A 431 12.66 -17.70 5.15
C LEU A 431 12.76 -17.19 6.59
N GLY A 432 13.63 -17.78 7.43
CA GLY A 432 13.85 -17.32 8.80
C GLY A 432 14.45 -15.92 8.88
N THR A 433 15.45 -15.64 8.04
CA THR A 433 16.08 -14.31 7.95
C THR A 433 15.07 -13.26 7.48
N VAL A 434 14.23 -13.61 6.49
CA VAL A 434 13.18 -12.72 6.00
C VAL A 434 12.10 -12.47 7.05
N ALA A 435 11.67 -13.52 7.77
CA ALA A 435 10.71 -13.40 8.88
C ALA A 435 11.22 -12.51 10.01
N LYS A 436 12.50 -12.66 10.38
CA LYS A 436 13.15 -11.84 11.40
C LYS A 436 13.25 -10.38 10.99
N GLY A 437 13.70 -10.11 9.76
CA GLY A 437 13.81 -8.75 9.25
C GLY A 437 12.45 -8.05 9.15
N SER A 438 11.44 -8.72 8.57
CA SER A 438 10.08 -8.16 8.48
C SER A 438 9.44 -7.93 9.84
N PHE A 439 9.73 -8.79 10.83
CA PHE A 439 9.25 -8.60 12.20
C PHE A 439 9.85 -7.35 12.86
N ILE A 440 11.15 -7.09 12.67
CA ILE A 440 11.81 -5.89 13.22
C ILE A 440 11.17 -4.60 12.69
N ILE A 441 10.81 -4.56 11.40
CA ILE A 441 10.06 -3.43 10.82
C ILE A 441 8.68 -3.33 11.47
N THR A 442 7.99 -4.45 11.62
CA THR A 442 6.64 -4.52 12.22
C THR A 442 6.62 -3.96 13.65
N LEU A 443 7.65 -4.25 14.46
CA LEU A 443 7.78 -3.75 15.83
C LEU A 443 7.82 -2.22 15.93
N VAL A 444 8.27 -1.53 14.88
CA VAL A 444 8.31 -0.06 14.83
C VAL A 444 7.06 0.49 14.14
N LYS A 445 6.60 -0.20 13.09
CA LYS A 445 5.46 0.23 12.27
C LYS A 445 4.13 0.17 13.03
N VAL A 446 3.89 -0.87 13.84
CA VAL A 446 2.63 -1.00 14.61
C VAL A 446 2.49 0.13 15.65
N PRO A 447 3.47 0.40 16.53
CA PRO A 447 3.39 1.54 17.45
C PRO A 447 3.22 2.88 16.73
N ARG A 448 3.89 3.09 15.59
CA ARG A 448 3.74 4.30 14.79
C ARG A 448 2.31 4.49 14.30
N LEU A 449 1.68 3.42 13.79
CA LEU A 449 0.28 3.44 13.35
C LEU A 449 -0.67 3.73 14.52
N VAL A 450 -0.44 3.13 15.69
CA VAL A 450 -1.24 3.38 16.91
C VAL A 450 -1.11 4.83 17.36
N LEU A 451 0.11 5.39 17.42
CA LEU A 451 0.31 6.79 17.78
C LEU A 451 -0.32 7.76 16.78
N MET A 452 -0.27 7.44 15.49
CA MET A 452 -0.93 8.23 14.44
C MET A 452 -2.45 8.19 14.58
N TYR A 453 -3.02 7.03 14.90
CA TYR A 453 -4.45 6.90 15.21
C TYR A 453 -4.85 7.71 16.45
N LEU A 454 -4.10 7.59 17.55
CA LEU A 454 -4.33 8.35 18.78
C LEU A 454 -4.22 9.87 18.54
N HIS A 455 -3.22 10.32 17.79
CA HIS A 455 -3.07 11.74 17.45
C HIS A 455 -4.28 12.28 16.68
N ASN A 456 -4.81 11.49 15.72
CA ASN A 456 -6.01 11.88 14.98
C ASN A 456 -7.26 11.91 15.86
N GLN A 457 -7.40 10.98 16.81
CA GLN A 457 -8.53 10.93 17.75
C GLN A 457 -8.50 12.06 18.80
N LEU A 458 -7.31 12.46 19.23
CA LEU A 458 -7.10 13.51 20.23
C LEU A 458 -7.03 14.92 19.62
N LYS A 459 -7.13 15.03 18.29
CA LYS A 459 -7.07 16.30 17.57
C LYS A 459 -8.19 17.23 18.05
N GLY A 460 -7.80 18.33 18.70
CA GLY A 460 -8.71 19.32 19.27
C GLY A 460 -9.05 19.12 20.76
N LYS A 461 -8.63 18.01 21.38
CA LYS A 461 -8.84 17.71 22.82
C LYS A 461 -7.55 17.69 23.65
N GLU A 462 -6.40 17.79 22.99
CA GLU A 462 -5.07 17.69 23.60
C GLU A 462 -4.42 19.05 23.94
N ASN A 463 -3.66 19.11 25.03
CA ASN A 463 -2.80 20.25 25.37
C ASN A 463 -1.58 20.32 24.44
N ALA A 464 -0.97 21.50 24.32
CA ALA A 464 0.15 21.75 23.40
C ALA A 464 1.35 20.79 23.59
N CYS A 465 1.66 20.42 24.84
CA CYS A 465 2.75 19.49 25.16
C CYS A 465 2.47 18.07 24.61
N ALA A 466 1.27 17.53 24.84
CA ALA A 466 0.88 16.20 24.33
C ALA A 466 0.92 16.15 22.79
N ARG A 467 0.45 17.21 22.13
CA ARG A 467 0.55 17.37 20.67
C ARG A 467 1.99 17.33 20.18
N CYS A 468 2.88 18.06 20.84
CA CYS A 468 4.29 18.12 20.48
C CYS A 468 4.98 16.76 20.66
N LEU A 469 4.75 16.10 21.79
CA LEU A 469 5.29 14.77 22.10
C LEU A 469 4.83 13.71 21.10
N LEU A 470 3.53 13.65 20.78
CA LEU A 470 2.98 12.71 19.81
C LEU A 470 3.59 12.92 18.42
N LYS A 471 3.64 14.16 17.92
CA LYS A 471 4.27 14.46 16.63
C LYS A 471 5.75 14.07 16.60
N THR A 472 6.48 14.34 17.68
CA THR A 472 7.92 14.01 17.78
C THR A 472 8.12 12.49 17.77
N CYS A 473 7.36 11.73 18.56
CA CYS A 473 7.44 10.27 18.58
C CYS A 473 7.09 9.64 17.23
N ILE A 474 6.03 10.13 16.56
CA ILE A 474 5.64 9.69 15.22
C ILE A 474 6.77 9.93 14.21
N CYS A 475 7.42 11.10 14.28
CA CYS A 475 8.56 11.44 13.43
C CYS A 475 9.76 10.51 13.70
N CYS A 476 10.13 10.31 14.97
CA CYS A 476 11.23 9.43 15.35
C CYS A 476 11.00 7.98 14.90
N LEU A 477 9.79 7.44 15.09
CA LEU A 477 9.45 6.10 14.63
C LEU A 477 9.44 6.00 13.11
N TRP A 478 9.04 7.05 12.38
CA TRP A 478 9.14 7.08 10.93
C TRP A 478 10.61 7.05 10.46
N CYS A 479 11.47 7.85 11.07
CA CYS A 479 12.90 7.84 10.78
C CYS A 479 13.52 6.47 11.09
N LEU A 480 13.17 5.87 12.22
CA LEU A 480 13.62 4.53 12.60
C LEU A 480 13.13 3.47 11.60
N GLU A 481 11.86 3.51 11.21
CA GLU A 481 11.28 2.63 10.19
C GLU A 481 12.05 2.75 8.86
N LYS A 482 12.39 3.97 8.42
CA LYS A 482 13.18 4.18 7.20
C LYS A 482 14.60 3.63 7.32
N CYS A 483 15.27 3.87 8.44
CA CYS A 483 16.60 3.31 8.70
C CYS A 483 16.58 1.78 8.72
N LEU A 484 15.59 1.17 9.39
CA LEU A 484 15.44 -0.28 9.46
C LEU A 484 15.12 -0.90 8.09
N ASN A 485 14.28 -0.26 7.28
CA ASN A 485 14.04 -0.71 5.90
C ASN A 485 15.33 -0.73 5.08
N TYR A 486 16.11 0.34 5.15
CA TYR A 486 17.40 0.42 4.46
C TYR A 486 18.41 -0.63 4.98
N LEU A 487 18.51 -0.81 6.30
CA LEU A 487 19.38 -1.83 6.89
C LEU A 487 18.95 -3.24 6.50
N ASN A 488 17.65 -3.55 6.54
CA ASN A 488 17.10 -4.85 6.16
C ASN A 488 17.44 -5.20 4.71
N GLN A 489 17.23 -4.26 3.79
CA GLN A 489 17.55 -4.43 2.37
C GLN A 489 19.01 -4.85 2.18
N ASN A 490 19.94 -4.16 2.85
CA ASN A 490 21.37 -4.45 2.77
C ASN A 490 21.74 -5.74 3.52
N ALA A 491 21.06 -6.06 4.61
CA ALA A 491 21.23 -7.33 5.34
C ALA A 491 20.80 -8.53 4.49
N TYR A 492 19.72 -8.41 3.71
CA TYR A 492 19.30 -9.47 2.78
C TYR A 492 20.31 -9.64 1.65
N ALA A 493 20.86 -8.56 1.11
CA ALA A 493 21.93 -8.62 0.12
C ALA A 493 23.19 -9.30 0.67
N ALA A 494 23.66 -8.93 1.86
CA ALA A 494 24.78 -9.60 2.52
C ALA A 494 24.50 -11.09 2.83
N THR A 495 23.27 -11.42 3.24
CA THR A 495 22.84 -12.81 3.44
C THR A 495 22.87 -13.60 2.14
N ALA A 496 22.44 -13.00 1.02
CA ALA A 496 22.47 -13.64 -0.28
C ALA A 496 23.90 -13.93 -0.78
N ILE A 497 24.90 -13.18 -0.31
CA ILE A 497 26.32 -13.39 -0.66
C ILE A 497 26.93 -14.53 0.17
N ASN A 498 26.79 -14.49 1.49
CA ASN A 498 27.52 -15.39 2.42
C ASN A 498 26.66 -16.45 3.12
N SER A 499 25.34 -16.49 2.89
CA SER A 499 24.41 -17.43 3.54
C SER A 499 24.44 -17.35 5.08
N THR A 500 24.39 -16.14 5.63
CA THR A 500 24.51 -15.86 7.08
C THR A 500 23.22 -15.40 7.74
N SER A 501 23.11 -15.57 9.07
CA SER A 501 21.97 -15.08 9.84
C SER A 501 21.79 -13.56 9.72
N PHE A 502 20.54 -13.10 9.87
CA PHE A 502 20.15 -11.69 9.70
C PHE A 502 21.05 -10.72 10.48
N CYS A 503 21.30 -11.00 11.76
CA CYS A 503 22.07 -10.10 12.62
C CYS A 503 23.52 -9.96 12.16
N THR A 504 24.14 -11.09 11.76
CA THR A 504 25.50 -11.12 11.22
C THR A 504 25.55 -10.31 9.93
N SER A 505 24.64 -10.60 8.99
CA SER A 505 24.57 -9.92 7.70
C SER A 505 24.29 -8.43 7.83
N ALA A 506 23.38 -8.04 8.73
CA ALA A 506 23.06 -6.64 9.01
C ALA A 506 24.25 -5.88 9.59
N ARG A 507 24.98 -6.49 10.53
CA ARG A 507 26.20 -5.91 11.10
C ARG A 507 27.27 -5.73 10.03
N ASP A 508 27.54 -6.75 9.23
CA ASP A 508 28.56 -6.71 8.19
C ASP A 508 28.24 -5.66 7.13
N ALA A 509 27.00 -5.62 6.65
CA ALA A 509 26.54 -4.61 5.71
C ALA A 509 26.65 -3.20 6.30
N PHE A 510 26.20 -3.00 7.54
CA PHE A 510 26.30 -1.70 8.21
C PHE A 510 27.73 -1.18 8.31
N VAL A 511 28.69 -2.03 8.72
CA VAL A 511 30.11 -1.66 8.81
C VAL A 511 30.65 -1.22 7.44
N ILE A 512 30.36 -1.98 6.37
CA ILE A 512 30.82 -1.66 5.01
C ILE A 512 30.24 -0.32 4.52
N LEU A 513 28.96 -0.07 4.81
CA LEU A 513 28.26 1.14 4.40
C LEU A 513 28.79 2.38 5.16
N VAL A 514 29.01 2.28 6.47
CA VAL A 514 29.52 3.39 7.30
C VAL A 514 30.95 3.75 6.92
N GLU A 515 31.82 2.78 6.66
CA GLU A 515 33.19 3.02 6.16
C GLU A 515 33.21 3.83 4.85
N ASN A 516 32.12 3.78 4.08
CA ASN A 516 31.96 4.49 2.81
C ASN A 516 30.79 5.48 2.83
N ALA A 517 30.38 6.02 4.00
CA ALA A 517 29.13 6.76 4.17
C ALA A 517 28.91 7.89 3.15
N LEU A 518 29.93 8.69 2.84
CA LEU A 518 29.83 9.76 1.82
C LEU A 518 29.53 9.23 0.41
N ARG A 519 29.97 8.01 0.08
CA ARG A 519 29.65 7.35 -1.20
C ARG A 519 28.21 6.90 -1.22
N VAL A 520 27.78 6.27 -0.13
CA VAL A 520 26.41 5.79 0.04
C VAL A 520 25.42 6.94 -0.07
N ALA A 521 25.64 8.00 0.70
CA ALA A 521 24.78 9.19 0.69
C ALA A 521 24.69 9.83 -0.69
N ALA A 522 25.82 9.92 -1.42
CA ALA A 522 25.84 10.44 -2.77
C ALA A 522 25.02 9.60 -3.76
N ILE A 523 25.17 8.27 -3.68
CA ILE A 523 24.49 7.33 -4.59
C ILE A 523 22.98 7.36 -4.34
N ASN A 524 22.56 7.29 -3.08
CA ASN A 524 21.15 7.34 -2.71
C ASN A 524 20.54 8.69 -3.13
N ALA A 525 21.17 9.82 -2.79
CA ALA A 525 20.62 11.13 -3.14
C ALA A 525 20.48 11.35 -4.66
N VAL A 526 21.51 10.99 -5.44
CA VAL A 526 21.45 11.12 -6.91
C VAL A 526 20.47 10.11 -7.50
N GLY A 527 20.46 8.89 -6.97
CA GLY A 527 19.57 7.83 -7.45
C GLY A 527 18.10 8.17 -7.20
N ASP A 528 17.76 8.57 -5.98
CA ASP A 528 16.42 9.00 -5.59
C ASP A 528 15.93 10.16 -6.47
N PHE A 529 16.81 11.13 -6.75
CA PHE A 529 16.48 12.25 -7.63
C PHE A 529 16.16 11.79 -9.06
N VAL A 530 16.99 10.92 -9.64
CA VAL A 530 16.77 10.39 -11.00
C VAL A 530 15.51 9.55 -11.07
N LEU A 531 15.28 8.68 -10.09
CA LEU A 531 14.08 7.85 -10.01
C LEU A 531 12.83 8.71 -9.78
N PHE A 532 12.92 9.78 -9.00
CA PHE A 532 11.84 10.75 -8.83
C PHE A 532 11.49 11.45 -10.15
N LEU A 533 12.49 11.96 -10.89
CA LEU A 533 12.24 12.56 -12.20
C LEU A 533 11.62 11.55 -13.17
N GLY A 534 12.05 10.30 -13.11
CA GLY A 534 11.45 9.19 -13.85
C GLY A 534 9.95 9.03 -13.58
N LYS A 535 9.54 9.04 -12.30
CA LYS A 535 8.12 8.99 -11.91
C LYS A 535 7.35 10.18 -12.47
N VAL A 536 7.91 11.39 -12.33
CA VAL A 536 7.29 12.62 -12.86
C VAL A 536 7.09 12.51 -14.38
N LEU A 537 8.11 12.08 -15.12
CA LEU A 537 8.04 11.93 -16.58
C LEU A 537 6.93 10.95 -17.02
N ILE A 538 6.80 9.80 -16.34
CA ILE A 538 5.75 8.83 -16.66
C ILE A 538 4.37 9.45 -16.39
N VAL A 539 4.18 10.04 -15.21
CA VAL A 539 2.91 10.65 -14.82
C VAL A 539 2.53 11.78 -15.79
N THR A 540 3.45 12.71 -16.10
CA THR A 540 3.15 13.83 -17.01
C THR A 540 2.88 13.38 -18.43
N SER A 541 3.62 12.39 -18.95
CA SER A 541 3.39 11.83 -20.29
C SER A 541 2.02 11.16 -20.37
N THR A 542 1.64 10.37 -19.36
CA THR A 542 0.33 9.71 -19.29
C THR A 542 -0.80 10.70 -19.06
N ALA A 543 -0.57 11.75 -18.27
CA ALA A 543 -1.53 12.82 -18.04
C ALA A 543 -1.77 13.63 -19.30
N PHE A 544 -0.71 13.94 -20.06
CA PHE A 544 -0.81 14.64 -21.34
C PHE A 544 -1.59 13.82 -22.36
N ALA A 545 -1.27 12.53 -22.53
CA ALA A 545 -2.06 11.62 -23.36
C ALA A 545 -3.51 11.51 -22.88
N GLY A 546 -3.72 11.48 -21.56
CA GLY A 546 -5.04 11.44 -20.93
C GLY A 546 -5.88 12.68 -21.21
N VAL A 547 -5.28 13.87 -21.12
CA VAL A 547 -5.94 15.12 -21.51
C VAL A 547 -6.32 15.07 -22.99
N LEU A 548 -5.40 14.69 -23.89
CA LEU A 548 -5.70 14.62 -25.32
C LEU A 548 -6.85 13.64 -25.65
N LEU A 549 -6.88 12.48 -25.01
CA LEU A 549 -7.88 11.43 -25.29
C LEU A 549 -9.22 11.67 -24.58
N LEU A 550 -9.22 12.23 -23.38
CA LEU A 550 -10.45 12.45 -22.60
C LEU A 550 -11.12 13.80 -22.89
N ASN A 551 -10.37 14.81 -23.33
CA ASN A 551 -10.87 16.17 -23.60
C ASN A 551 -11.60 16.29 -24.96
N TYR A 552 -11.69 15.22 -25.76
CA TYR A 552 -12.15 15.31 -27.15
C TYR A 552 -13.63 15.73 -27.33
N GLN A 553 -14.51 15.53 -26.33
CA GLN A 553 -15.95 15.89 -26.42
C GLN A 553 -16.66 16.10 -25.05
N ARG A 554 -15.96 16.32 -23.92
CA ARG A 554 -16.58 16.30 -22.57
C ARG A 554 -16.32 17.54 -21.71
N ASP A 555 -17.30 17.90 -20.89
CA ASP A 555 -17.20 18.92 -19.85
C ASP A 555 -16.00 18.66 -18.92
N PHE A 556 -15.32 19.72 -18.50
CA PHE A 556 -14.14 19.66 -17.60
C PHE A 556 -14.37 18.79 -16.35
N ALA A 557 -15.55 18.88 -15.75
CA ALA A 557 -15.89 18.12 -14.55
C ALA A 557 -15.98 16.60 -14.78
N GLU A 558 -16.25 16.16 -16.01
CA GLU A 558 -16.54 14.74 -16.31
C GLU A 558 -15.30 13.93 -16.67
N TRP A 559 -14.23 14.57 -17.15
CA TRP A 559 -12.95 13.89 -17.44
C TRP A 559 -11.88 14.08 -16.37
N LEU A 560 -12.07 14.99 -15.40
CA LEU A 560 -11.10 15.27 -14.34
C LEU A 560 -10.86 14.06 -13.41
N LEU A 561 -11.92 13.39 -12.94
CA LEU A 561 -11.77 12.19 -12.10
C LEU A 561 -11.11 11.03 -12.86
N PRO A 562 -11.54 10.65 -14.08
CA PRO A 562 -10.82 9.70 -14.91
C PRO A 562 -9.34 10.02 -15.06
N LEU A 563 -8.99 11.29 -15.32
CA LEU A 563 -7.59 11.72 -15.42
C LEU A 563 -6.85 11.56 -14.09
N PHE A 564 -7.47 11.93 -12.97
CA PHE A 564 -6.87 11.73 -11.64
C PHE A 564 -6.61 10.24 -11.35
N ILE A 565 -7.55 9.36 -11.68
CA ILE A 565 -7.41 7.90 -11.53
C ILE A 565 -6.23 7.40 -12.38
N VAL A 566 -6.12 7.84 -13.63
CA VAL A 566 -5.00 7.48 -14.52
C VAL A 566 -3.67 8.00 -13.96
N CYS A 567 -3.60 9.24 -13.49
CA CYS A 567 -2.38 9.81 -12.90
C CYS A 567 -1.96 9.06 -11.62
N LEU A 568 -2.92 8.72 -10.76
CA LEU A 568 -2.68 7.94 -9.55
C LEU A 568 -2.16 6.54 -9.90
N PHE A 569 -2.81 5.85 -10.83
CA PHE A 569 -2.38 4.54 -11.30
C PHE A 569 -0.99 4.60 -11.92
N SER A 570 -0.74 5.58 -12.79
CA SER A 570 0.55 5.82 -13.44
C SER A 570 1.67 6.05 -12.42
N PHE A 571 1.41 6.83 -11.37
CA PHE A 571 2.36 7.03 -10.27
C PHE A 571 2.65 5.73 -9.51
N LEU A 572 1.62 4.94 -9.20
CA LEU A 572 1.77 3.66 -8.49
C LEU A 572 2.59 2.66 -9.31
N VAL A 573 2.28 2.52 -10.61
CA VAL A 573 3.03 1.67 -11.53
C VAL A 573 4.49 2.13 -11.60
N ALA A 574 4.73 3.42 -11.87
CA ALA A 574 6.08 3.97 -11.91
C ALA A 574 6.85 3.72 -10.60
N HIS A 575 6.18 3.87 -9.44
CA HIS A 575 6.78 3.60 -8.15
C HIS A 575 7.19 2.14 -7.98
N CYS A 576 6.33 1.19 -8.34
CA CYS A 576 6.61 -0.24 -8.23
C CYS A 576 7.82 -0.66 -9.08
N PHE A 577 7.87 -0.27 -10.35
CA PHE A 577 8.95 -0.64 -11.27
C PHE A 577 10.28 0.02 -10.91
N LEU A 578 10.26 1.33 -10.63
CA LEU A 578 11.47 2.07 -10.28
C LEU A 578 12.02 1.67 -8.90
N SER A 579 11.18 1.19 -7.98
CA SER A 579 11.63 0.62 -6.71
C SER A 579 12.44 -0.68 -6.89
N ILE A 580 12.12 -1.52 -7.89
CA ILE A 580 12.99 -2.68 -8.20
C ILE A 580 14.35 -2.20 -8.72
N PHE A 581 14.37 -1.17 -9.55
CA PHE A 581 15.62 -0.60 -10.05
C PHE A 581 16.49 -0.07 -8.89
N GLU A 582 15.89 0.64 -7.94
CA GLU A 582 16.52 1.12 -6.70
C GLU A 582 17.17 -0.04 -5.94
N ILE A 583 16.42 -1.12 -5.68
CA ILE A 583 16.91 -2.33 -5.02
C ILE A 583 18.11 -2.94 -5.76
N VAL A 584 18.05 -3.03 -7.09
CA VAL A 584 19.16 -3.59 -7.91
C VAL A 584 20.42 -2.73 -7.76
N VAL A 585 20.29 -1.41 -7.80
CA VAL A 585 21.43 -0.48 -7.62
C VAL A 585 22.05 -0.64 -6.24
N ASP A 586 21.23 -0.70 -5.18
CA ASP A 586 21.71 -0.86 -3.80
C ASP A 586 22.49 -2.16 -3.61
N VAL A 587 21.96 -3.27 -4.15
CA VAL A 587 22.62 -4.57 -4.08
C VAL A 587 23.94 -4.56 -4.88
N LEU A 588 23.95 -3.99 -6.08
CA LEU A 588 25.17 -3.84 -6.89
C LEU A 588 26.21 -2.99 -6.17
N PHE A 589 25.79 -1.91 -5.52
CA PHE A 589 26.67 -1.05 -4.76
C PHE A 589 27.29 -1.80 -3.57
N LEU A 590 26.50 -2.56 -2.82
CA LEU A 590 27.02 -3.39 -1.73
C LEU A 590 28.01 -4.44 -2.24
N CYS A 591 27.68 -5.14 -3.33
CA CYS A 591 28.58 -6.10 -3.98
C CYS A 591 29.90 -5.43 -4.39
N PHE A 592 29.83 -4.24 -5.00
CA PHE A 592 31.00 -3.44 -5.36
C PHE A 592 31.84 -3.01 -4.17
N ALA A 593 31.21 -2.59 -3.06
CA ALA A 593 31.92 -2.21 -1.85
C ALA A 593 32.65 -3.41 -1.22
N ILE A 594 32.05 -4.61 -1.26
CA ILE A 594 32.67 -5.85 -0.80
C ILE A 594 33.82 -6.26 -1.73
N ASP A 595 33.59 -6.28 -3.04
CA ASP A 595 34.58 -6.67 -4.04
C ASP A 595 35.83 -5.77 -3.94
N THR A 596 35.64 -4.45 -3.81
CA THR A 596 36.76 -3.50 -3.63
C THR A 596 37.47 -3.57 -2.29
N LYS A 597 36.86 -4.21 -1.27
CA LYS A 597 37.46 -4.36 0.07
C LYS A 597 38.32 -5.61 0.18
N TYR A 598 37.91 -6.70 -0.49
CA TYR A 598 38.56 -8.02 -0.35
C TYR A 598 39.38 -8.45 -1.55
N ASN A 599 39.10 -7.91 -2.74
CA ASN A 599 39.88 -8.16 -3.95
C ASN A 599 40.72 -6.92 -4.29
N ASP A 600 41.91 -7.14 -4.83
CA ASP A 600 42.88 -6.09 -5.19
C ASP A 600 43.32 -6.16 -6.66
N GLY A 601 42.87 -7.18 -7.40
CA GLY A 601 43.19 -7.39 -8.81
C GLY A 601 44.42 -8.28 -9.04
N THR A 602 45.06 -8.79 -7.98
CA THR A 602 46.18 -9.74 -8.10
C THR A 602 45.69 -11.15 -8.50
N PRO A 603 46.55 -12.02 -9.07
CA PRO A 603 46.18 -13.39 -9.40
C PRO A 603 45.61 -14.13 -8.18
N GLY A 604 44.39 -14.65 -8.29
CA GLY A 604 43.65 -15.27 -7.18
C GLY A 604 42.77 -14.31 -6.36
N LYS A 605 42.92 -13.00 -6.52
CA LYS A 605 42.09 -11.93 -5.92
C LYS A 605 41.60 -10.93 -6.97
N GLU A 606 41.20 -11.47 -8.11
CA GLU A 606 40.67 -10.68 -9.23
C GLU A 606 39.27 -10.15 -8.89
N PHE A 607 39.00 -8.93 -9.31
CA PHE A 607 37.69 -8.31 -9.19
C PHE A 607 36.62 -9.05 -10.00
N TYR A 608 35.41 -9.15 -9.43
CA TYR A 608 34.23 -9.70 -10.12
C TYR A 608 33.44 -8.64 -10.91
N MET A 609 33.66 -7.35 -10.59
CA MET A 609 32.93 -6.24 -11.18
C MET A 609 33.09 -6.10 -12.71
N ASP A 610 32.06 -5.54 -13.36
CA ASP A 610 32.07 -5.22 -14.79
C ASP A 610 33.19 -4.22 -15.14
N LYS A 611 33.71 -4.30 -16.38
CA LYS A 611 34.77 -3.42 -16.89
C LYS A 611 34.47 -1.93 -16.67
N ALA A 612 33.20 -1.52 -16.79
CA ALA A 612 32.80 -0.13 -16.57
C ALA A 612 33.06 0.35 -15.13
N LEU A 613 32.92 -0.53 -14.13
CA LEU A 613 33.24 -0.24 -12.72
C LEU A 613 34.73 -0.36 -12.46
N MET A 614 35.40 -1.34 -13.07
CA MET A 614 36.83 -1.58 -12.91
C MET A 614 37.69 -0.39 -13.37
N VAL A 615 37.36 0.21 -14.52
CA VAL A 615 38.05 1.43 -15.01
C VAL A 615 37.99 2.57 -13.99
N ARG A 616 36.89 2.69 -13.24
CA ARG A 616 36.72 3.72 -12.19
C ARG A 616 37.55 3.43 -10.95
N VAL A 617 37.81 2.16 -10.65
CA VAL A 617 38.70 1.74 -9.55
C VAL A 617 40.16 1.92 -9.94
N GLY A 618 40.55 1.51 -11.16
CA GLY A 618 41.90 1.64 -11.69
C GLY A 618 42.37 3.11 -11.80
N SER A 619 41.47 4.01 -12.18
CA SER A 619 41.75 5.47 -12.17
C SER A 619 42.07 6.01 -10.77
N ARG A 620 41.66 5.33 -9.67
CA ARG A 620 41.96 5.72 -8.29
C ARG A 620 43.24 5.12 -7.74
N SER A 621 43.65 3.94 -8.20
CA SER A 621 44.94 3.33 -7.81
C SER A 621 46.11 4.03 -8.50
N SER A 622 45.93 4.51 -9.74
CA SER A 622 46.95 5.32 -10.43
C SER A 622 47.23 6.66 -9.71
N ILE A 623 46.22 7.28 -9.09
CA ILE A 623 46.38 8.55 -8.33
C ILE A 623 47.06 8.32 -6.97
N ARG A 624 47.23 7.07 -6.53
CA ARG A 624 47.92 6.73 -5.26
C ARG A 624 49.36 6.28 -5.47
N LEU A 625 49.83 6.30 -6.73
CA LEU A 625 51.17 5.89 -7.15
C LEU A 625 51.98 7.02 -7.80
N ASP A 626 51.45 8.26 -7.80
CA ASP A 626 52.17 9.47 -8.22
C ASP A 626 52.35 10.44 -7.04
#